data_AF-A0A367LVF3-F1
#
_entry.id   AF-A0A367LVF3-F1
#
_cell.length_a   1.000
_cell.length_b   1.000
_cell.length_c   1.000
_cell.angle_alpha   90.00
_cell.angle_beta   90.00
_cell.angle_gamma   90.00
#
_symmetry.space_group_name_H-M   'P 1'
#
loop_
_entity.id
_entity.type
_entity.pdbx_description
1 polymer ?
#
loop_
_entity_poly.entity_id
_entity_poly.type
_entity_poly.pdbx_seq_one_letter_code
_entity_poly.pdbx_strand_id
1 'polypeptide(L)'
;CPHRGAPLSLGFVEDGVLVCGYHGLAMGEDGRTRAMPGQRVRGFPCIRRFPVQERHGFVWVWPGAEEQADAALIPRLEWAESPDWAYGGGLYHIHCDYRLMIDNLMDLT
;
A
#
# COMPACT_ATOMS: atom_id res chain seq x y z
N CYS A 1 10.36 -4.89 -9.70
CA CYS A 1 11.76 -4.52 -9.35
C CYS A 1 12.40 -3.85 -10.56
N PRO A 2 12.99 -2.65 -10.45
CA PRO A 2 13.51 -1.90 -11.59
C PRO A 2 14.79 -2.51 -12.20
N HIS A 3 15.39 -3.51 -11.55
CA HIS A 3 16.52 -4.24 -12.13
C HIS A 3 16.07 -5.20 -13.26
N ARG A 4 15.18 -6.16 -12.98
CA ARG A 4 14.76 -7.21 -13.94
C ARG A 4 13.29 -7.63 -13.81
N GLY A 5 12.42 -6.74 -13.34
CA GLY A 5 10.98 -6.99 -13.32
C GLY A 5 10.46 -7.90 -12.19
N ALA A 6 11.33 -8.47 -11.35
CA ALA A 6 10.89 -9.35 -10.25
C ALA A 6 9.84 -8.67 -9.33
N PRO A 7 8.80 -9.40 -8.89
CA PRO A 7 7.79 -8.88 -7.98
C PRO A 7 8.44 -8.56 -6.63
N LEU A 8 8.38 -7.30 -6.21
CA LEU A 8 8.98 -6.87 -4.93
C LEU A 8 8.22 -7.43 -3.72
N SER A 9 6.94 -7.78 -3.89
CA SER A 9 6.13 -8.43 -2.87
C SER A 9 6.58 -9.85 -2.52
N LEU A 10 7.40 -10.49 -3.35
CA LEU A 10 8.06 -11.77 -3.04
C LEU A 10 9.46 -11.56 -2.42
N GLY A 11 9.82 -10.32 -2.11
CA GLY A 11 11.00 -9.96 -1.35
C GLY A 11 10.76 -10.00 0.16
N PHE A 12 11.50 -9.18 0.87
CA PHE A 12 11.39 -9.06 2.33
C PHE A 12 11.75 -7.65 2.79
N VAL A 13 11.46 -7.33 4.04
CA VAL A 13 11.90 -6.08 4.68
C VAL A 13 13.06 -6.41 5.61
N GLU A 14 14.17 -5.70 5.45
CA GLU A 14 15.36 -5.78 6.30
C GLU A 14 15.68 -4.37 6.80
N ASP A 15 15.72 -4.19 8.13
CA ASP A 15 15.97 -2.89 8.77
C ASP A 15 15.08 -1.74 8.24
N GLY A 16 13.80 -2.05 7.97
CA GLY A 16 12.83 -1.09 7.43
C GLY A 16 12.95 -0.81 5.93
N VAL A 17 13.84 -1.51 5.22
CA VAL A 17 14.08 -1.34 3.78
C VAL A 17 13.51 -2.53 3.01
N LEU A 18 12.74 -2.25 1.95
CA LEU A 18 12.22 -3.30 1.07
C LEU A 18 13.33 -3.84 0.18
N VAL A 19 13.62 -5.14 0.28
CA VAL A 19 14.67 -5.84 -0.46
C VAL A 19 14.05 -6.80 -1.47
N CYS A 20 14.44 -6.67 -2.73
CA CYS A 20 14.03 -7.57 -3.80
C CYS A 20 14.60 -8.99 -3.60
N GLY A 21 13.72 -10.00 -3.50
CA GLY A 21 14.11 -11.41 -3.30
C GLY A 21 14.89 -12.08 -4.44
N TYR A 22 15.09 -11.42 -5.58
CA TYR A 22 15.87 -11.96 -6.69
C TYR A 22 17.38 -11.68 -6.57
N HIS A 23 17.78 -10.39 -6.55
CA HIS A 23 19.20 -9.99 -6.55
C HIS A 23 19.56 -9.09 -5.36
N GLY A 24 18.67 -8.94 -4.38
CA GLY A 24 18.93 -8.10 -3.20
C GLY A 24 18.91 -6.60 -3.47
N LEU A 25 18.22 -6.13 -4.52
CA LEU A 25 18.06 -4.69 -4.75
C LEU A 25 17.18 -4.09 -3.64
N ALA A 26 17.78 -3.25 -2.81
CA ALA A 26 17.13 -2.51 -1.74
C ALA A 26 16.48 -1.23 -2.27
N MET A 27 15.23 -1.00 -1.88
CA MET A 27 14.38 0.12 -2.30
C MET A 27 14.14 1.06 -1.12
N GLY A 28 14.41 2.35 -1.32
CA GLY A 28 14.06 3.39 -0.37
C GLY A 28 12.57 3.72 -0.40
N GLU A 29 12.08 4.33 0.68
CA GLU A 29 10.72 4.85 0.81
C GLU A 29 10.36 5.90 -0.26
N ASP A 30 11.37 6.59 -0.80
CA ASP A 30 11.26 7.55 -1.90
C ASP A 30 11.14 6.88 -3.28
N GLY A 31 11.05 5.54 -3.33
CA GLY A 31 11.02 4.74 -4.55
C GLY A 31 12.38 4.59 -5.24
N ARG A 32 13.43 5.25 -4.73
CA ARG A 32 14.78 5.19 -5.29
C ARG A 32 15.52 3.96 -4.83
N THR A 33 16.41 3.45 -5.67
CA THR A 33 17.28 2.33 -5.31
C THR A 33 18.37 2.77 -4.33
N ARG A 34 18.60 1.96 -3.29
CA ARG A 34 19.55 2.28 -2.21
C ARG A 34 20.85 1.51 -2.34
N ALA A 35 20.77 0.19 -2.44
CA ALA A 35 21.94 -0.69 -2.56
C ALA A 35 21.57 -2.02 -3.25
N MET A 36 22.58 -2.73 -3.74
CA MET A 36 22.47 -4.10 -4.21
C MET A 36 23.84 -4.77 -4.03
N PRO A 37 23.90 -6.05 -3.64
CA PRO A 37 25.16 -6.78 -3.58
C PRO A 37 25.90 -6.73 -4.93
N GLY A 38 27.19 -6.37 -4.89
CA GLY A 38 28.09 -6.44 -6.06
C GLY A 38 27.84 -5.44 -7.18
N GLN A 39 26.92 -4.48 -7.05
CA GLN A 39 26.59 -3.55 -8.14
C GLN A 39 26.14 -2.17 -7.65
N ARG A 40 26.57 -1.12 -8.37
CA ARG A 40 26.10 0.26 -8.16
C ARG A 40 24.66 0.42 -8.67
N VAL A 41 23.80 1.08 -7.90
CA VAL A 41 22.35 1.09 -8.17
C VAL A 41 21.78 2.43 -8.66
N ARG A 42 22.53 3.53 -8.56
CA ARG A 42 22.04 4.90 -8.85
C ARG A 42 21.53 5.12 -10.28
N GLY A 43 21.84 4.21 -11.21
CA GLY A 43 21.36 4.26 -12.60
C GLY A 43 20.00 3.61 -12.83
N PHE A 44 19.46 2.89 -11.83
CA PHE A 44 18.13 2.28 -11.96
C PHE A 44 17.03 3.31 -11.78
N PRO A 45 15.91 3.20 -12.54
CA PRO A 45 14.80 4.13 -12.41
C PRO A 45 14.13 4.02 -11.04
N CYS A 46 13.57 5.15 -10.59
CA CYS A 46 12.69 5.19 -9.43
C CYS A 46 11.44 4.35 -9.70
N ILE A 47 11.00 3.56 -8.72
CA ILE A 47 9.71 2.87 -8.81
C ILE A 47 8.57 3.84 -8.49
N ARG A 48 7.38 3.54 -9.02
CA ARG A 48 6.18 4.25 -8.60
C ARG A 48 5.96 4.05 -7.10
N ARG A 49 5.68 5.14 -6.40
CA ARG A 49 5.23 5.17 -5.01
C ARG A 49 3.78 5.64 -4.95
N PHE A 50 3.10 5.28 -3.88
CA PHE A 50 1.74 5.70 -3.61
C PHE A 50 1.72 6.35 -2.23
N PRO A 51 1.01 7.47 -2.05
CA PRO A 51 0.69 7.97 -0.72
C PRO A 51 -0.06 6.90 0.07
N VAL A 52 0.38 6.67 1.31
CA VAL A 52 -0.19 5.69 2.22
C VAL A 52 -0.43 6.35 3.57
N GLN A 53 -1.59 6.07 4.17
CA GLN A 53 -1.92 6.49 5.52
C GLN A 53 -2.50 5.31 6.30
N GLU A 54 -1.95 5.03 7.48
CA GLU A 54 -2.58 4.13 8.44
C GLU A 54 -3.58 4.92 9.29
N ARG A 55 -4.86 4.52 9.29
CA ARG A 55 -5.90 5.16 10.11
C ARG A 55 -7.12 4.26 10.26
N HIS A 56 -7.75 4.30 11.43
CA HIS A 56 -8.98 3.54 11.76
C HIS A 56 -8.85 2.02 11.58
N GLY A 57 -7.64 1.47 11.78
CA GLY A 57 -7.36 0.03 11.58
C GLY A 57 -7.20 -0.39 10.11
N PHE A 58 -7.11 0.56 9.17
CA PHE A 58 -6.88 0.30 7.75
C PHE A 58 -5.58 0.94 7.26
N VAL A 59 -5.01 0.33 6.21
CA VAL A 59 -3.94 0.94 5.39
C VAL A 59 -4.60 1.55 4.16
N TRP A 60 -4.76 2.86 4.14
CA TRP A 60 -5.31 3.61 3.01
C TRP A 60 -4.24 3.88 1.96
N VAL A 61 -4.53 3.60 0.70
CA VAL A 61 -3.61 3.83 -0.43
C VAL A 61 -4.30 4.74 -1.44
N TRP A 62 -3.62 5.81 -1.88
CA TRP A 62 -4.11 6.68 -2.94
C TRP A 62 -3.52 6.28 -4.30
N PRO A 63 -4.31 5.68 -5.22
CA PRO A 63 -3.80 5.22 -6.52
C PRO A 63 -3.71 6.33 -7.58
N GLY A 64 -4.24 7.52 -7.29
CA GLY A 64 -4.28 8.67 -8.20
C GLY A 64 -2.96 9.45 -8.29
N ALA A 65 -3.07 10.70 -8.73
CA ALA A 65 -1.94 11.64 -8.73
C ALA A 65 -1.57 12.01 -7.29
N GLU A 66 -0.28 12.02 -6.96
CA GLU A 66 0.21 12.18 -5.59
C GLU A 66 -0.16 13.54 -5.00
N GLU A 67 -0.09 14.60 -5.81
CA GLU A 67 -0.42 15.97 -5.43
C GLU A 67 -1.91 16.18 -5.08
N GLN A 68 -2.77 15.21 -5.41
CA GLN A 68 -4.20 15.21 -5.08
C GLN A 68 -4.52 14.39 -3.84
N ALA A 69 -3.53 13.68 -3.27
CA ALA A 69 -3.74 12.88 -2.09
C ALA A 69 -3.86 13.78 -0.85
N ASP A 70 -5.07 13.85 -0.29
CA ASP A 70 -5.33 14.55 0.96
C ASP A 70 -5.85 13.57 2.02
N ALA A 71 -5.06 13.39 3.09
CA ALA A 71 -5.41 12.51 4.20
C ALA A 71 -6.65 13.00 4.97
N ALA A 72 -7.04 14.27 4.86
CA ALA A 72 -8.26 14.80 5.44
C ALA A 72 -9.53 14.29 4.73
N LEU A 73 -9.42 13.79 3.49
CA LEU A 73 -10.54 13.22 2.73
C LEU A 73 -10.85 11.75 3.08
N ILE A 74 -9.96 11.07 3.81
CA ILE A 74 -10.27 9.72 4.32
C ILE A 74 -11.51 9.83 5.23
N PRO A 75 -12.55 8.99 5.03
CA PRO A 75 -13.79 9.07 5.81
C PRO A 75 -13.55 9.03 7.31
N ARG A 76 -14.27 9.87 8.05
CA ARG A 76 -14.29 9.80 9.51
C ARG A 76 -15.16 8.62 9.94
N LEU A 77 -14.59 7.76 10.78
CA LEU A 77 -15.26 6.58 11.33
C LEU A 77 -15.34 6.75 12.85
N GLU A 78 -16.45 7.32 13.35
CA GLU A 78 -16.61 7.69 14.77
C GLU A 78 -16.39 6.50 15.72
N TRP A 79 -16.88 5.32 15.33
CA TRP A 79 -16.70 4.08 16.07
C TRP A 79 -15.23 3.64 16.18
N ALA A 80 -14.34 4.11 15.30
CA ALA A 80 -12.92 3.77 15.34
C ALA A 80 -12.12 4.67 16.28
N GLU A 81 -12.68 5.82 16.68
CA GLU A 81 -12.04 6.83 17.53
C GLU A 81 -12.63 6.86 18.96
N SER A 82 -13.81 6.26 19.15
CA SER A 82 -14.50 6.26 20.44
C SER A 82 -14.02 5.13 21.35
N PRO A 83 -13.68 5.42 22.63
CA PRO A 83 -13.35 4.39 23.61
C PRO A 83 -14.56 3.52 24.01
N ASP A 84 -15.78 3.94 23.66
CA ASP A 84 -17.01 3.19 23.97
C ASP A 84 -17.26 2.03 23.00
N TRP A 85 -16.45 1.93 21.94
CA TRP A 85 -16.62 0.95 20.88
C TRP A 85 -15.38 0.04 20.78
N ALA A 86 -15.65 -1.26 20.66
CA ALA A 86 -14.69 -2.21 20.13
C ALA A 86 -15.11 -2.54 18.70
N TYR A 87 -14.15 -2.67 17.80
CA TYR A 87 -14.39 -3.05 16.42
C TYR A 87 -13.43 -4.14 15.99
N GLY A 88 -13.90 -4.97 15.07
CA GLY A 88 -13.14 -6.01 14.40
C GLY A 88 -13.37 -5.95 12.90
N GLY A 89 -12.65 -6.78 12.17
CA GLY A 89 -12.78 -6.81 10.72
C GLY A 89 -12.09 -8.01 10.12
N GLY A 90 -12.34 -8.20 8.84
CA GLY A 90 -11.72 -9.23 8.03
C GLY A 90 -11.58 -8.76 6.59
N LEU A 91 -10.86 -9.55 5.80
CA LEU A 91 -10.71 -9.34 4.37
C LEU A 91 -11.50 -10.43 3.64
N TYR A 92 -12.34 -10.01 2.71
CA TYR A 92 -13.11 -10.90 1.84
C TYR A 92 -12.75 -10.63 0.38
N HIS A 93 -12.33 -11.66 -0.34
CA HIS A 93 -12.15 -11.59 -1.78
C HIS A 93 -13.44 -12.04 -2.45
N ILE A 94 -14.17 -11.11 -3.06
CA ILE A 94 -15.44 -11.38 -3.74
C ILE A 94 -15.21 -11.30 -5.25
N HIS A 95 -15.58 -12.36 -5.98
CA HIS A 95 -15.40 -12.46 -7.43
C HIS A 95 -16.48 -11.68 -8.21
N CYS A 96 -16.59 -10.38 -7.96
CA CYS A 96 -17.52 -9.48 -8.66
C CYS A 96 -16.93 -8.07 -8.80
N ASP A 97 -17.55 -7.23 -9.64
CA ASP A 97 -17.22 -5.81 -9.70
C ASP A 97 -17.61 -5.13 -8.38
N TYR A 98 -16.73 -4.29 -7.84
CA TYR A 98 -16.94 -3.65 -6.52
C TYR A 98 -18.25 -2.87 -6.41
N ARG A 99 -18.78 -2.34 -7.52
CA ARG A 99 -20.05 -1.59 -7.54
C ARG A 99 -21.24 -2.45 -7.15
N LEU A 100 -21.20 -3.75 -7.46
CA LEU A 100 -22.25 -4.68 -7.05
C LEU A 100 -22.30 -4.87 -5.52
N MET A 101 -21.14 -4.79 -4.85
CA MET A 101 -21.12 -4.78 -3.38
C MET A 101 -21.64 -3.47 -2.81
N ILE A 102 -21.40 -2.34 -3.48
CA ILE A 102 -22.01 -1.06 -3.09
C ILE A 102 -23.53 -1.17 -3.19
N ASP A 103 -24.05 -1.64 -4.34
CA ASP A 103 -25.48 -1.83 -4.54
C ASP A 103 -26.07 -2.78 -3.48
N ASN A 104 -25.42 -3.91 -3.22
CA ASN A 104 -25.85 -4.88 -2.22
C ASN A 104 -25.87 -4.31 -0.79
N LEU A 105 -24.85 -3.53 -0.39
CA LEU A 105 -24.78 -2.93 0.95
C LEU A 105 -25.82 -1.81 1.14
N MET A 106 -26.32 -1.24 0.04
CA MET A 106 -27.30 -0.17 0.06
C MET A 106 -28.75 -0.69 -0.12
N ASP A 107 -28.94 -1.97 -0.43
CA ASP A 107 -30.24 -2.60 -0.55
C ASP A 107 -30.83 -2.94 0.83
N LEU A 108 -32.14 -2.72 0.97
CA LEU A 108 -32.92 -2.99 2.19
C LEU A 108 -34.05 -4.00 1.94
N THR A 109 -34.21 -4.48 0.71
CA THR A 109 -35.33 -5.34 0.28
C THR A 109 -35.14 -6.82 0.58
#